data_AF-A0A0A9YQ45-F1
#
_entry.id   AF-A0A0A9YQ45-F1
#
_cell.length_a   1.000
_cell.length_b   1.000
_cell.length_c   1.000
_cell.angle_alpha   90.00
_cell.angle_beta   90.00
_cell.angle_gamma   90.00
#
_symmetry.space_group_name_H-M   'P 1'
#
loop_
_entity.id
_entity.type
_entity.pdbx_description
1 polymer ?
#
loop_
_entity_poly.entity_id
_entity_poly.type
_entity_poly.pdbx_seq_one_letter_code
_entity_poly.pdbx_strand_id
1 'polypeptide(L)'
;LKSLNYRQLANIRSLTTLDVSLNFITVLPNRNESSRLMLDSLYLDYNNITELETMSFVNFAAINRTSLRGNPLSLLQPNAFRPCRIEELYLTDCQLTSIVPEAFDGLDDTLKVLDLSGNNISTFKFAVIQRFDLLT
;
A
#
# COMPACT_ATOMS: atom_id res chain seq x y z
N LEU A 1 1.68 9.26 16.15
CA LEU A 1 0.65 9.62 15.15
C LEU A 1 -0.39 8.50 15.05
N LYS A 2 -1.70 8.80 14.97
CA LYS A 2 -2.77 7.77 14.87
C LYS A 2 -3.43 7.66 13.48
N SER A 3 -3.29 8.69 12.65
CA SER A 3 -3.79 8.73 11.28
C SER A 3 -3.08 9.85 10.50
N LEU A 4 -3.17 9.79 9.17
CA LEU A 4 -2.64 10.82 8.28
C LEU A 4 -3.66 11.95 8.07
N ASN A 5 -3.19 13.20 8.10
CA ASN A 5 -3.98 14.36 7.71
C ASN A 5 -3.62 14.82 6.29
N TYR A 6 -4.28 14.24 5.29
CA TYR A 6 -3.99 14.50 3.88
C TYR A 6 -4.14 15.97 3.48
N ARG A 7 -5.06 16.73 4.09
CA ARG A 7 -5.21 18.16 3.81
C ARG A 7 -3.99 18.98 4.20
N GLN A 8 -3.38 18.63 5.33
CA GLN A 8 -2.14 19.29 5.77
C GLN A 8 -0.96 18.89 4.88
N LEU A 9 -0.85 17.61 4.54
CA LEU A 9 0.20 17.10 3.66
C LEU A 9 0.11 17.71 2.24
N ALA A 10 -1.10 17.91 1.72
CA ALA A 10 -1.33 18.51 0.40
C ALA A 10 -0.84 19.96 0.28
N ASN A 11 -0.65 20.67 1.40
CA ASN A 11 -0.07 22.01 1.39
C ASN A 11 1.47 22.00 1.25
N ILE A 12 2.12 20.85 1.45
CA ILE A 12 3.58 20.71 1.36
C ILE A 12 3.95 20.37 -0.09
N ARG A 13 4.06 21.41 -0.92
CA ARG A 13 4.25 21.26 -2.38
C ARG A 13 5.53 20.53 -2.80
N SER A 14 6.52 20.44 -1.90
CA SER A 14 7.81 19.78 -2.14
C SER A 14 7.91 18.41 -1.47
N LEU A 15 6.81 17.87 -0.94
CA LEU A 15 6.83 16.58 -0.26
C LEU A 15 7.06 15.46 -1.28
N THR A 16 8.23 14.85 -1.25
CA THR A 16 8.58 13.68 -2.08
C THR A 16 8.65 12.41 -1.25
N THR A 17 9.02 12.51 0.02
CA THR A 17 9.15 11.36 0.92
C THR A 17 8.32 11.62 2.17
N LEU A 18 7.43 10.68 2.49
CA LEU A 18 6.68 10.68 3.73
C LEU A 18 7.06 9.44 4.53
N ASP A 19 7.85 9.64 5.59
CA ASP A 19 8.15 8.61 6.56
C ASP A 19 7.34 8.85 7.83
N VAL A 20 6.41 7.94 8.11
CA VAL A 20 5.59 7.90 9.32
C VAL A 20 5.72 6.54 10.01
N SER A 21 6.86 5.87 9.81
CA SER A 21 7.17 4.61 10.46
C SER A 21 7.22 4.75 11.98
N LEU A 22 7.09 3.64 12.71
CA LEU A 22 7.15 3.61 14.18
C LEU A 22 6.11 4.52 14.84
N ASN A 23 4.90 4.54 14.29
CA ASN A 23 3.76 5.26 14.83
C ASN A 23 2.63 4.29 15.21
N PHE A 24 1.45 4.83 15.52
CA PHE A 24 0.27 4.07 15.93
C PHE A 24 -0.86 4.21 14.90
N ILE A 25 -0.52 4.31 13.62
CA ILE A 25 -1.51 4.42 12.56
C ILE A 25 -2.24 3.08 12.46
N THR A 26 -3.56 3.12 12.56
CA THR A 26 -4.40 1.91 12.47
C THR A 26 -5.13 1.79 11.14
N VAL A 27 -5.30 2.91 10.42
CA VAL A 27 -6.05 2.98 9.18
C VAL A 27 -5.52 4.08 8.28
N LEU A 28 -5.56 3.85 6.97
CA LEU A 28 -5.38 4.90 5.96
C LEU A 28 -6.76 5.49 5.63
N PRO A 29 -7.03 6.78 5.92
CA PRO A 29 -8.33 7.35 5.63
C PRO A 29 -8.67 7.27 4.14
N ASN A 30 -9.77 6.60 3.81
CA ASN A 30 -10.29 6.40 2.45
C ASN A 30 -11.13 7.60 1.93
N ARG A 31 -11.05 8.75 2.60
CA ARG A 31 -11.77 9.96 2.20
C ARG A 31 -11.01 10.64 1.06
N ASN A 32 -11.65 10.72 -0.11
CA ASN A 32 -11.09 11.41 -1.27
C ASN A 32 -10.96 12.93 -1.01
N GLU A 33 -9.73 13.42 -0.87
CA GLU A 33 -9.41 14.84 -0.81
C GLU A 33 -9.26 15.42 -2.22
N SER A 34 -9.55 16.72 -2.37
CA SER A 34 -9.56 17.39 -3.68
C SER A 34 -8.21 17.42 -4.40
N SER A 35 -7.11 17.19 -3.67
CA SER A 35 -5.76 17.18 -4.21
C SER A 35 -5.05 15.89 -3.80
N ARG A 36 -4.55 15.16 -4.79
CA ARG A 36 -3.85 13.90 -4.60
C ARG A 36 -2.34 14.16 -4.54
N LEU A 37 -1.67 13.49 -3.60
CA LEU A 37 -0.24 13.59 -3.40
C LEU A 37 0.51 12.78 -4.46
N MET A 38 1.68 13.26 -4.86
CA MET A 38 2.64 12.50 -5.64
C MET A 38 3.90 12.37 -4.81
N LEU A 39 4.24 11.15 -4.42
CA LEU A 39 5.42 10.86 -3.61
C LEU A 39 6.38 10.00 -4.43
N ASP A 40 7.66 10.13 -4.12
CA ASP A 40 8.63 9.11 -4.47
C ASP A 40 8.52 7.93 -3.49
N SER A 41 8.50 8.20 -2.18
CA SER A 41 8.57 7.17 -1.14
C SER A 41 7.56 7.39 -0.01
N LEU A 42 6.83 6.34 0.37
CA LEU A 42 5.92 6.28 1.52
C LEU A 42 6.33 5.14 2.45
N TYR A 43 6.75 5.47 3.67
CA TYR A 43 7.10 4.49 4.71
C TYR A 43 6.04 4.51 5.81
N LEU A 44 5.33 3.40 5.95
CA LEU A 44 4.30 3.13 6.97
C LEU A 44 4.76 2.03 7.93
N ASP A 45 6.06 1.74 7.97
CA ASP A 45 6.61 0.57 8.65
C ASP A 45 6.33 0.59 10.15
N TYR A 46 6.12 -0.58 10.74
CA TYR A 46 5.94 -0.76 12.18
C TYR A 46 4.87 0.17 12.76
N ASN A 47 3.71 0.20 12.11
CA ASN A 47 2.47 0.81 12.61
C ASN A 47 1.49 -0.31 13.06
N ASN A 48 0.22 0.04 13.27
CA ASN A 48 -0.84 -0.86 13.73
C ASN A 48 -1.92 -1.05 12.65
N ILE A 49 -1.56 -0.99 11.37
CA ILE A 49 -2.51 -1.13 10.26
C ILE A 49 -2.90 -2.60 10.15
N THR A 50 -4.18 -2.90 10.40
CA THR A 50 -4.68 -4.28 10.42
C THR A 50 -5.30 -4.74 9.11
N GLU A 51 -5.78 -3.78 8.31
CA GLU A 51 -6.39 -4.01 7.01
C GLU A 51 -6.11 -2.84 6.04
N LEU A 52 -6.08 -3.17 4.76
CA LEU A 52 -6.19 -2.18 3.68
C LEU A 52 -7.55 -2.34 3.03
N GLU A 53 -8.41 -1.35 3.25
CA GLU A 53 -9.71 -1.25 2.64
C GLU A 53 -9.62 -0.95 1.13
N THR A 54 -10.72 -1.23 0.43
CA THR A 54 -10.92 -0.82 -0.96
C THR A 54 -10.59 0.68 -1.12
N MET A 55 -9.74 1.02 -2.08
CA MET A 55 -9.29 2.40 -2.32
C MET A 55 -8.52 3.09 -1.16
N SER A 56 -7.83 2.35 -0.29
CA SER A 56 -7.01 2.91 0.81
C SER A 56 -6.00 3.98 0.36
N PHE A 57 -5.57 3.95 -0.91
CA PHE A 57 -4.60 4.89 -1.49
C PHE A 57 -5.24 6.01 -2.31
N VAL A 58 -6.54 6.30 -2.16
CA VAL A 58 -7.27 7.30 -2.96
C VAL A 58 -6.60 8.69 -3.00
N ASN A 59 -5.95 9.07 -1.89
CA ASN A 59 -5.30 10.38 -1.74
C ASN A 59 -3.90 10.48 -2.37
N PHE A 60 -3.40 9.41 -3.00
CA PHE A 60 -2.12 9.39 -3.70
C PHE A 60 -2.33 9.14 -5.18
N ALA A 61 -1.81 10.01 -6.04
CA ALA A 61 -1.83 9.84 -7.50
C ALA A 61 -0.78 8.83 -7.96
N ALA A 62 0.42 8.93 -7.41
CA ALA A 62 1.53 8.02 -7.65
C ALA A 62 2.45 7.98 -6.43
N ILE A 63 2.97 6.79 -6.15
CA ILE A 63 4.04 6.55 -5.17
C ILE A 63 5.00 5.55 -5.82
N ASN A 64 6.29 5.88 -5.98
CA ASN A 64 7.22 4.90 -6.55
C ASN A 64 7.42 3.72 -5.59
N ARG A 65 7.71 4.01 -4.31
CA ARG A 65 8.01 3.01 -3.28
C ARG A 65 7.07 3.13 -2.09
N THR A 66 6.35 2.05 -1.79
CA THR A 66 5.50 1.94 -0.59
C THR A 66 5.96 0.77 0.27
N SER A 67 6.22 1.02 1.55
CA SER A 67 6.52 -0.01 2.53
C SER A 67 5.52 0.02 3.69
N LEU A 68 4.94 -1.14 4.02
CA LEU A 68 4.08 -1.36 5.18
C LEU A 68 4.67 -2.42 6.12
N ARG A 69 6.00 -2.60 6.10
CA ARG A 69 6.70 -3.68 6.80
C ARG A 69 6.31 -3.74 8.27
N GLY A 70 6.07 -4.94 8.79
CA GLY A 70 5.86 -5.17 10.22
C GLY A 70 4.54 -4.62 10.77
N ASN A 71 3.58 -4.24 9.92
CA ASN A 71 2.20 -3.99 10.35
C ASN A 71 1.45 -5.32 10.54
N PRO A 72 0.49 -5.42 11.48
CA PRO A 72 -0.35 -6.61 11.65
C PRO A 72 -1.44 -6.72 10.56
N LEU A 73 -1.06 -6.55 9.30
CA LEU A 73 -1.93 -6.43 8.14
C LEU A 73 -2.47 -7.81 7.72
N SER A 74 -3.57 -8.21 8.35
CA SER A 74 -4.21 -9.51 8.14
C SER A 74 -5.10 -9.58 6.89
N LEU A 75 -5.55 -8.43 6.38
CA LEU A 75 -6.52 -8.36 5.28
C LEU A 75 -6.16 -7.31 4.22
N LEU A 76 -6.15 -7.73 2.96
CA LEU A 76 -6.15 -6.86 1.78
C LEU A 76 -7.50 -7.00 1.08
N GLN A 77 -8.31 -5.93 1.08
CA GLN A 77 -9.56 -5.93 0.34
C GLN A 77 -9.32 -5.80 -1.18
N PRO A 78 -10.27 -6.25 -2.02
CA PRO A 78 -10.24 -6.02 -3.46
C PRO A 78 -10.00 -4.55 -3.80
N ASN A 79 -9.15 -4.27 -4.78
CA ASN A 79 -8.87 -2.92 -5.28
C ASN A 79 -8.30 -1.95 -4.21
N ALA A 80 -7.64 -2.45 -3.17
CA ALA A 80 -7.03 -1.61 -2.12
C ALA A 80 -6.07 -0.55 -2.69
N PHE A 81 -5.28 -0.93 -3.70
CA PHE A 81 -4.28 -0.07 -4.33
C PHE A 81 -4.74 0.62 -5.61
N ARG A 82 -5.88 0.21 -6.19
CA ARG A 82 -6.36 0.62 -7.52
C ARG A 82 -6.32 2.13 -7.81
N PRO A 83 -6.58 3.04 -6.86
CA PRO A 83 -6.47 4.47 -7.16
C PRO A 83 -5.04 4.91 -7.49
N CYS A 84 -4.01 4.33 -6.88
CA CYS A 84 -2.64 4.82 -6.91
C CYS A 84 -1.75 3.99 -7.84
N ARG A 85 -0.89 4.66 -8.61
CA ARG A 85 0.21 4.00 -9.32
C ARG A 85 1.32 3.67 -8.32
N ILE A 86 1.76 2.42 -8.26
CA ILE A 86 2.85 1.96 -7.39
C ILE A 86 3.83 1.13 -8.20
N GLU A 87 5.14 1.40 -8.06
CA GLU A 87 6.19 0.62 -8.72
C GLU A 87 6.79 -0.45 -7.81
N GLU A 88 6.95 -0.15 -6.53
CA GLU A 88 7.51 -1.07 -5.55
C GLU A 88 6.63 -1.13 -4.31
N LEU A 89 6.16 -2.33 -3.96
CA LEU A 89 5.30 -2.58 -2.83
C LEU A 89 5.90 -3.63 -1.91
N TYR A 90 6.22 -3.22 -0.68
CA TYR A 90 6.78 -4.07 0.36
C TYR A 90 5.74 -4.29 1.45
N LEU A 91 5.29 -5.54 1.59
CA LEU A 91 4.36 -6.03 2.60
C LEU A 91 5.04 -7.08 3.49
N THR A 92 6.33 -6.85 3.78
CA THR A 92 7.17 -7.80 4.50
C THR A 92 6.77 -7.92 5.97
N ASP A 93 6.76 -9.14 6.52
CA ASP A 93 6.41 -9.39 7.94
C ASP A 93 5.02 -8.84 8.34
N CYS A 94 4.04 -8.89 7.43
CA CYS A 94 2.71 -8.29 7.60
C CYS A 94 1.65 -9.22 8.23
N GLN A 95 1.96 -10.48 8.52
CA GLN A 95 1.02 -11.50 9.02
C GLN A 95 -0.10 -11.89 8.04
N LEU A 96 0.07 -11.62 6.75
CA LEU A 96 -0.90 -12.04 5.72
C LEU A 96 -0.99 -13.58 5.67
N THR A 97 -2.22 -14.11 5.66
CA THR A 97 -2.48 -15.55 5.54
C THR A 97 -3.09 -15.98 4.21
N SER A 98 -3.74 -15.04 3.52
CA SER A 98 -4.41 -15.25 2.24
C SER A 98 -4.37 -13.97 1.40
N ILE A 99 -4.34 -14.14 0.08
CA ILE A 99 -4.38 -13.02 -0.87
C ILE A 99 -5.43 -13.35 -1.94
N VAL A 100 -6.40 -12.44 -2.10
CA VAL A 100 -7.42 -12.53 -3.15
C VAL A 100 -6.87 -11.97 -4.47
N PRO A 101 -7.30 -12.47 -5.64
CA PRO A 101 -6.82 -12.01 -6.95
C PRO A 101 -6.89 -10.50 -7.17
N GLU A 102 -7.95 -9.89 -6.67
CA GLU A 102 -8.30 -8.49 -6.89
C GLU A 102 -7.57 -7.56 -5.91
N ALA A 103 -6.83 -8.08 -4.93
CA ALA A 103 -6.15 -7.27 -3.91
C ALA A 103 -5.18 -6.26 -4.53
N PHE A 104 -4.52 -6.64 -5.62
CA PHE A 104 -3.53 -5.84 -6.34
C PHE A 104 -4.04 -5.25 -7.66
N ASP A 105 -5.35 -5.30 -7.92
CA ASP A 105 -5.94 -4.72 -9.13
C ASP A 105 -5.56 -3.24 -9.28
N GLY A 106 -5.22 -2.85 -10.52
CA GLY A 106 -4.81 -1.49 -10.86
C GLY A 106 -3.31 -1.24 -10.73
N LEU A 107 -2.55 -2.23 -10.26
CA LEU A 107 -1.08 -2.21 -10.25
C LEU A 107 -0.47 -2.96 -11.45
N ASP A 108 -1.29 -3.59 -12.29
CA ASP A 108 -0.89 -4.48 -13.39
C ASP A 108 0.14 -3.84 -14.34
N ASP A 109 0.01 -2.54 -14.62
CA ASP A 109 0.88 -1.81 -15.57
C ASP A 109 2.05 -1.07 -14.92
N THR A 110 2.12 -1.01 -13.59
CA THR A 110 3.09 -0.15 -12.88
C THR A 110 4.00 -0.90 -11.94
N LEU A 111 3.53 -2.00 -11.33
CA LEU A 111 4.28 -2.72 -10.32
C LEU A 111 5.47 -3.45 -10.96
N LYS A 112 6.64 -3.24 -10.38
CA LYS A 112 7.91 -3.87 -10.77
C LYS A 112 8.45 -4.76 -9.66
N VAL A 113 8.16 -4.41 -8.41
CA VAL A 113 8.61 -5.16 -7.23
C VAL A 113 7.43 -5.37 -6.29
N LEU A 114 7.19 -6.65 -5.94
CA LEU A 114 6.26 -7.05 -4.90
C LEU A 114 7.00 -7.96 -3.92
N ASP A 115 7.19 -7.49 -2.69
CA ASP A 115 7.77 -8.29 -1.61
C ASP A 115 6.71 -8.69 -0.59
N LEU A 116 6.44 -9.99 -0.52
CA LEU A 116 5.52 -10.62 0.43
C LEU A 116 6.24 -11.52 1.44
N SER A 117 7.57 -11.43 1.54
CA SER A 117 8.36 -12.29 2.43
C SER A 117 8.02 -12.08 3.91
N GLY A 118 8.26 -13.11 4.73
CA GLY A 118 7.93 -13.07 6.17
C GLY A 118 6.42 -13.12 6.50
N ASN A 119 5.55 -13.34 5.52
CA ASN A 119 4.13 -13.63 5.76
C ASN A 119 3.86 -15.14 5.89
N ASN A 120 2.64 -15.50 6.28
CA ASN A 120 2.19 -16.88 6.45
C ASN A 120 1.14 -17.26 5.38
N ILE A 121 1.39 -16.88 4.13
CA ILE A 121 0.42 -17.00 3.04
C ILE A 121 0.28 -18.48 2.67
N SER A 122 -0.88 -19.05 2.98
CA SER A 122 -1.23 -20.44 2.65
C SER A 122 -2.07 -20.54 1.37
N THR A 123 -2.73 -19.45 0.99
CA THR A 123 -3.56 -19.37 -0.20
C THR A 123 -3.11 -18.18 -1.05
N PHE A 124 -2.40 -18.50 -2.13
CA PHE A 124 -1.99 -17.55 -3.16
C PHE A 124 -2.54 -18.05 -4.50
N LYS A 125 -3.54 -17.37 -5.05
CA LYS A 125 -4.13 -17.81 -6.32
C LYS A 125 -3.15 -17.54 -7.46
N PHE A 126 -2.92 -18.54 -8.31
CA PHE A 126 -2.02 -18.48 -9.47
C PHE A 126 -2.30 -17.29 -10.41
N ALA A 127 -3.55 -16.84 -10.50
CA ALA A 127 -3.92 -15.66 -11.28
C ALA A 127 -3.22 -14.36 -10.85
N VAL A 128 -2.81 -14.26 -9.57
CA VAL A 128 -2.00 -13.13 -9.08
C VAL A 128 -0.57 -13.22 -9.65
N ILE A 129 0.01 -14.42 -9.68
CA ILE A 129 1.38 -14.65 -10.18
C ILE A 129 1.45 -14.32 -11.68
N GLN A 130 0.52 -14.83 -12.48
CA GLN A 130 0.52 -14.61 -13.94
C GLN A 130 0.48 -13.15 -14.36
N ARG A 131 -0.11 -12.28 -13.54
CA ARG A 131 -0.17 -10.83 -13.82
C ARG A 131 1.18 -10.15 -13.70
N PHE A 132 2.06 -10.68 -12.86
CA PHE A 132 3.38 -10.13 -12.59
C PHE A 132 4.52 -10.97 -13.20
N ASP A 133 4.22 -12.15 -13.75
CA ASP A 133 5.16 -13.02 -14.48
C ASP A 133 5.71 -12.40 -15.78
N LEU A 134 5.22 -11.22 -16.19
CA LEU A 134 5.80 -10.44 -17.30
C LEU A 134 6.97 -9.54 -16.85
N LEU A 135 7.40 -9.62 -15.59
CA LEU A 135 8.48 -8.81 -15.02
C LEU A 135 9.87 -9.49 -15.02
N THR A 136 10.03 -10.62 -15.71
CA THR A 136 11.34 -11.25 -15.97
C THR A 136 11.97 -10.80 -17.28
#